data_AF-A0A6C0H1T0-F1
#
_entry.id   AF-A0A6C0H1T0-F1
#
_cell.length_a   1.000
_cell.length_b   1.000
_cell.length_c   1.000
_cell.angle_alpha   90.00
_cell.angle_beta   90.00
_cell.angle_gamma   90.00
#
_symmetry.space_group_name_H-M   'P 1'
#
loop_
_entity.id
_entity.type
_entity.pdbx_description
1 polymer ?
#
loop_
_entity_poly.entity_id
_entity_poly.type
_entity_poly.pdbx_seq_one_letter_code
_entity_poly.pdbx_strand_id
1 'polypeptide(L)'
;MSLIIINKKNVDPILELYRGKIYCNILNNFIFVCTKHLGKEIFSIKKSYQRTLTNLLSSWMFNLYSFSNLDNENYDIIFNDKKYNNNIVDSFIPTNYSDVSILKITLMDFCKYNNDEKKYEEIIDKILIEFIDFFNKQLYILENYKKSSFYINQRSNYKIYKKEVNQSRNNINVIFYKFMINVNFGINNEKLENIINNILIPIDVYNKLKNNYSGNIKIIDDYIWSIIFRYQLLSSNNHQLGILPSIINKLEKDYNLNFECFASAINSTLKNYCSIYYDLEQYFGSNGNFFNKTFIEGTHTFNPPYQKNIIDLGYKKIAYHLNIAFQNNKKLSFFLTIPVWDKEGQKIINCNNKIDYGDFEVIDLIKKSPYFKGLRIISKEEFTYIDHNFKLLKNKTIQNTYFILVSSDSICFDTVNTYNFYE
;
A
#
# COMPACT_ATOMS: atom_id res chain seq x y z
N MET A 1 -21.37 -28.86 -29.17
CA MET A 1 -20.26 -27.89 -29.27
C MET A 1 -20.00 -27.37 -27.86
N SER A 2 -19.22 -28.13 -27.09
CA SER A 2 -18.89 -27.84 -25.70
C SER A 2 -18.02 -26.59 -25.64
N LEU A 3 -18.55 -25.51 -25.06
CA LEU A 3 -17.75 -24.36 -24.65
C LEU A 3 -16.68 -24.87 -23.68
N ILE A 4 -15.47 -25.01 -24.21
CA ILE A 4 -14.26 -25.15 -23.41
C ILE A 4 -14.19 -23.86 -22.61
N ILE A 5 -14.57 -23.93 -21.33
CA ILE A 5 -14.18 -22.94 -20.33
C ILE A 5 -12.66 -23.04 -20.29
N ILE A 6 -12.00 -22.19 -21.08
CA ILE A 6 -10.57 -21.96 -20.96
C ILE A 6 -10.39 -21.52 -19.51
N ASN A 7 -9.78 -22.39 -18.70
CA ASN A 7 -9.26 -22.02 -17.39
C ASN A 7 -8.30 -20.85 -17.61
N LYS A 8 -8.82 -19.61 -17.57
CA LYS A 8 -8.02 -18.40 -17.60
C LYS A 8 -7.12 -18.52 -16.37
N LYS A 9 -5.81 -18.68 -16.59
CA LYS A 9 -4.85 -18.38 -15.53
C LYS A 9 -5.16 -16.95 -15.07
N ASN A 10 -5.62 -16.79 -13.84
CA ASN A 10 -5.89 -15.47 -13.27
C ASN A 10 -4.60 -14.72 -12.94
N VAL A 11 -3.46 -15.42 -12.89
CA VAL A 11 -2.11 -14.86 -12.77
C VAL A 11 -1.36 -14.92 -14.10
N ASP A 12 -0.73 -13.81 -14.50
CA ASP A 12 0.01 -13.70 -15.76
C ASP A 12 1.36 -12.98 -15.56
N PRO A 13 2.43 -13.73 -15.24
CA PRO A 13 3.76 -13.17 -15.04
C PRO A 13 4.32 -12.40 -16.25
N ILE A 14 3.93 -12.75 -17.47
CA ILE A 14 4.37 -12.03 -18.67
C ILE A 14 3.72 -10.64 -18.73
N LEU A 15 2.43 -10.56 -18.43
CA LEU A 15 1.74 -9.28 -18.31
C LEU A 15 2.29 -8.46 -17.15
N GLU A 16 2.64 -9.07 -16.01
CA GLU A 16 3.29 -8.37 -14.89
C GLU A 16 4.63 -7.74 -15.32
N LEU A 17 5.48 -8.46 -16.06
CA LEU A 17 6.74 -7.89 -16.58
C LEU A 17 6.47 -6.67 -17.47
N TYR A 18 5.44 -6.73 -18.31
CA TYR A 18 5.07 -5.59 -19.17
C TYR A 18 4.49 -4.43 -18.36
N ARG A 19 3.65 -4.68 -17.35
CA ARG A 19 3.22 -3.67 -16.36
C ARG A 19 4.42 -3.01 -15.69
N GLY A 20 5.45 -3.78 -15.36
CA GLY A 20 6.73 -3.29 -14.87
C GLY A 20 7.40 -2.28 -15.80
N LYS A 21 7.47 -2.62 -17.10
CA LYS A 21 7.99 -1.70 -18.13
C LYS A 21 7.18 -0.40 -18.20
N ILE A 22 5.85 -0.51 -18.26
CA ILE A 22 4.93 0.62 -18.30
C ILE A 22 5.12 1.53 -17.08
N TYR A 23 5.14 0.97 -15.87
CA TYR A 23 5.37 1.72 -14.64
C TYR A 23 6.72 2.43 -14.62
N CYS A 24 7.79 1.76 -15.05
CA CYS A 24 9.12 2.38 -15.10
C CYS A 24 9.16 3.57 -16.07
N ASN A 25 8.46 3.48 -17.22
CA ASN A 25 8.32 4.60 -18.15
C ASN A 25 7.57 5.78 -17.51
N ILE A 26 6.45 5.50 -16.83
CA ILE A 26 5.66 6.51 -16.10
C ILE A 26 6.52 7.20 -15.06
N LEU A 27 7.26 6.45 -14.23
CA LEU A 27 8.14 7.00 -13.21
C LEU A 27 9.26 7.86 -13.80
N ASN A 28 9.91 7.38 -14.86
CA ASN A 28 10.99 8.13 -15.51
C ASN A 28 10.47 9.45 -16.09
N ASN A 29 9.28 9.44 -16.70
CA ASN A 29 8.63 10.65 -17.18
C ASN A 29 8.25 11.59 -16.02
N PHE A 30 7.65 11.08 -14.95
CA PHE A 30 7.32 11.88 -13.77
C PHE A 30 8.55 12.59 -13.20
N ILE A 31 9.66 11.86 -13.02
CA ILE A 31 10.94 12.43 -12.56
C ILE A 31 11.43 13.51 -13.53
N PHE A 32 11.40 13.22 -14.83
CA PHE A 32 11.84 14.15 -15.86
C PHE A 32 11.01 15.44 -15.85
N VAL A 33 9.69 15.36 -15.91
CA VAL A 33 8.80 16.53 -15.97
C VAL A 33 8.94 17.37 -14.70
N CYS A 34 8.94 16.76 -13.51
CA CYS A 34 9.16 17.50 -12.26
C CYS A 34 10.52 18.20 -12.24
N THR A 35 11.61 17.51 -12.58
CA THR A 35 12.96 18.10 -12.51
C THR A 35 13.24 19.11 -13.62
N LYS A 36 12.59 18.98 -14.77
CA LYS A 36 12.64 19.95 -15.88
C LYS A 36 12.05 21.30 -15.49
N HIS A 37 10.93 21.28 -14.76
CA HIS A 37 10.17 22.50 -14.45
C HIS A 37 10.50 23.10 -13.07
N LEU A 38 10.82 22.27 -12.07
CA LEU A 38 11.10 22.71 -10.69
C LEU A 38 12.57 22.55 -10.27
N GLY A 39 13.41 21.96 -11.13
CA GLY A 39 14.79 21.64 -10.79
C GLY A 39 14.93 20.45 -9.84
N LYS A 40 16.16 20.02 -9.58
CA LYS A 40 16.47 18.87 -8.71
C LYS A 40 16.59 19.25 -7.24
N GLU A 41 16.99 20.49 -6.94
CA GLU A 41 17.26 21.01 -5.60
C GLU A 41 16.05 20.87 -4.67
N ILE A 42 14.87 21.26 -5.16
CA ILE A 42 13.60 21.21 -4.42
C ILE A 42 13.31 19.80 -3.87
N PHE A 43 13.67 18.76 -4.62
CA PHE A 43 13.43 17.37 -4.24
C PHE A 43 14.61 16.72 -3.52
N SER A 44 15.72 17.44 -3.33
CA SER A 44 16.98 16.89 -2.80
C SER A 44 17.24 17.22 -1.32
N ILE A 45 16.29 17.85 -0.63
CA ILE A 45 16.45 18.36 0.74
C ILE A 45 16.85 17.27 1.75
N LYS A 46 16.18 16.11 1.73
CA LYS A 46 16.40 15.01 2.71
C LYS A 46 17.03 13.76 2.12
N LYS A 47 16.80 13.53 0.84
CA LYS A 47 17.12 12.32 0.08
C LYS A 47 17.39 12.77 -1.37
N SER A 48 18.00 11.92 -2.19
CA SER A 48 18.14 12.24 -3.62
C SER A 48 16.79 12.51 -4.28
N TYR A 49 16.75 13.45 -5.23
CA TYR A 49 15.52 13.78 -5.99
C TYR A 49 14.84 12.53 -6.57
N GLN A 50 15.62 11.55 -7.07
CA GLN A 50 15.10 10.29 -7.59
C GLN A 50 14.32 9.52 -6.53
N ARG A 51 14.87 9.40 -5.31
CA ARG A 51 14.21 8.70 -4.20
C ARG A 51 12.97 9.46 -3.74
N THR A 52 13.05 10.79 -3.65
CA THR A 52 11.91 11.65 -3.27
C THR A 52 10.75 11.50 -4.24
N LEU A 53 11.01 11.68 -5.54
CA LEU A 53 9.98 11.61 -6.60
C LEU A 53 9.43 10.18 -6.79
N THR A 54 10.26 9.15 -6.59
CA THR A 54 9.77 7.75 -6.58
C THR A 54 8.77 7.51 -5.44
N ASN A 55 9.08 7.99 -4.22
CA ASN A 55 8.15 7.85 -3.10
C ASN A 55 6.89 8.70 -3.30
N LEU A 56 7.01 9.87 -3.94
CA LEU A 56 5.88 10.74 -4.24
C LEU A 56 4.90 10.07 -5.22
N LEU A 57 5.40 9.51 -6.32
CA LEU A 57 4.56 8.76 -7.27
C LEU A 57 3.89 7.56 -6.60
N SER A 58 4.65 6.78 -5.82
CA SER A 58 4.12 5.65 -5.07
C SER A 58 3.01 6.09 -4.10
N SER A 59 3.24 7.18 -3.35
CA SER A 59 2.27 7.72 -2.41
C SER A 59 1.00 8.18 -3.10
N TRP A 60 1.13 8.85 -4.25
CA TRP A 60 -0.03 9.23 -5.05
C TRP A 60 -0.82 8.01 -5.52
N MET A 61 -0.17 6.97 -6.04
CA MET A 61 -0.86 5.72 -6.43
C MET A 61 -1.56 5.03 -5.25
N PHE A 62 -0.98 5.03 -4.06
CA PHE A 62 -1.65 4.55 -2.84
C PHE A 62 -2.95 5.31 -2.54
N ASN A 63 -2.92 6.64 -2.68
CA ASN A 63 -4.13 7.45 -2.54
C ASN A 63 -5.16 7.08 -3.61
N LEU A 64 -4.75 6.92 -4.87
CA LEU A 64 -5.67 6.51 -5.94
C LEU A 64 -6.40 5.20 -5.62
N TYR A 65 -5.71 4.20 -5.07
CA TYR A 65 -6.37 2.98 -4.60
C TYR A 65 -7.36 3.25 -3.47
N SER A 66 -7.14 4.24 -2.59
CA SER A 66 -8.12 4.57 -1.54
C SER A 66 -9.45 5.11 -2.09
N PHE A 67 -9.42 5.73 -3.28
CA PHE A 67 -10.61 6.29 -3.93
C PHE A 67 -11.24 5.36 -4.97
N SER A 68 -10.60 4.24 -5.30
CA SER A 68 -10.84 3.51 -6.55
C SER A 68 -12.22 2.85 -6.69
N ASN A 69 -13.14 2.96 -5.72
CA ASN A 69 -14.55 2.56 -5.85
C ASN A 69 -15.48 3.28 -4.85
N LEU A 70 -15.12 4.48 -4.35
CA LEU A 70 -16.01 5.18 -3.41
C LEU A 70 -17.32 5.68 -4.07
N ASP A 71 -17.43 5.68 -5.40
CA ASP A 71 -18.61 6.22 -6.11
C ASP A 71 -18.97 5.44 -7.40
N ASN A 72 -19.21 4.13 -7.36
CA ASN A 72 -19.79 3.44 -8.55
C ASN A 72 -21.24 3.86 -8.87
N GLU A 73 -21.88 4.71 -8.06
CA GLU A 73 -23.19 5.29 -8.38
C GLU A 73 -23.12 6.79 -8.78
N ASN A 74 -22.02 7.51 -8.51
CA ASN A 74 -21.91 8.96 -8.78
C ASN A 74 -20.71 9.36 -9.68
N TYR A 75 -19.88 8.42 -10.12
CA TYR A 75 -18.71 8.72 -10.96
C TYR A 75 -19.07 9.37 -12.32
N ASP A 76 -20.28 9.15 -12.84
CA ASP A 76 -20.73 9.73 -14.11
C ASP A 76 -21.01 11.25 -14.05
N ILE A 77 -21.08 11.85 -12.86
CA ILE A 77 -21.56 13.24 -12.71
C ILE A 77 -20.43 14.22 -12.38
N ILE A 78 -19.37 13.81 -11.69
CA ILE A 78 -18.38 14.76 -11.13
C ILE A 78 -17.16 14.98 -12.04
N PHE A 79 -16.83 14.04 -12.94
CA PHE A 79 -15.69 14.19 -13.87
C PHE A 79 -16.09 13.83 -15.30
N ASN A 80 -17.04 14.61 -15.84
CA ASN A 80 -17.48 14.52 -17.24
C ASN A 80 -16.50 15.24 -18.20
N ASP A 81 -15.20 15.11 -17.97
CA ASP A 81 -14.20 15.59 -18.90
C ASP A 81 -13.97 14.49 -19.95
N LYS A 82 -14.76 14.55 -21.03
CA LYS A 82 -14.84 13.58 -22.15
C LYS A 82 -13.49 13.27 -22.85
N LYS A 83 -12.39 13.88 -22.41
CA LYS A 83 -11.06 13.74 -23.00
C LYS A 83 -10.33 12.45 -22.60
N TYR A 84 -10.72 11.79 -21.50
CA TYR A 84 -10.02 10.60 -20.98
C TYR A 84 -10.91 9.36 -20.79
N ASN A 85 -12.14 9.35 -21.34
CA ASN A 85 -13.08 8.23 -21.30
C ASN A 85 -12.66 7.05 -22.20
N ASN A 86 -11.56 6.39 -21.86
CA ASN A 86 -11.34 5.02 -22.28
C ASN A 86 -11.55 4.14 -21.05
N ASN A 87 -12.52 3.22 -21.09
CA ASN A 87 -12.81 2.20 -20.08
C ASN A 87 -11.66 1.19 -19.89
N ILE A 88 -10.43 1.68 -19.70
CA ILE A 88 -9.22 0.90 -19.53
C ILE A 88 -9.12 0.53 -18.06
N VAL A 89 -9.30 -0.75 -17.75
CA VAL A 89 -9.20 -1.28 -16.39
C VAL A 89 -7.95 -2.14 -16.27
N ASP A 90 -7.10 -1.81 -15.30
CA ASP A 90 -5.92 -2.62 -14.96
C ASP A 90 -5.87 -2.88 -13.45
N SER A 91 -5.48 -4.11 -13.07
CA SER A 91 -5.42 -4.51 -11.66
C SER A 91 -4.16 -4.05 -10.92
N PHE A 92 -3.16 -3.55 -11.66
CA PHE A 92 -2.00 -2.90 -11.07
C PHE A 92 -2.05 -1.38 -11.26
N ILE A 93 -2.34 -0.86 -12.45
CA ILE A 93 -2.32 0.61 -12.67
C ILE A 93 -3.70 1.22 -12.37
N PRO A 94 -3.82 2.17 -11.40
CA PRO A 94 -5.10 2.80 -11.08
C PRO A 94 -5.74 3.51 -12.28
N THR A 95 -7.06 3.36 -12.42
CA THR A 95 -7.84 3.93 -13.53
C THR A 95 -8.26 5.37 -13.27
N ASN A 96 -8.38 5.77 -12.00
CA ASN A 96 -8.64 7.14 -11.55
C ASN A 96 -7.38 8.02 -11.53
N TYR A 97 -6.38 7.71 -12.36
CA TYR A 97 -5.11 8.44 -12.44
C TYR A 97 -5.25 9.90 -12.86
N SER A 98 -6.41 10.34 -13.36
CA SER A 98 -6.67 11.76 -13.61
C SER A 98 -6.84 12.58 -12.32
N ASP A 99 -7.13 11.94 -11.19
CA ASP A 99 -7.18 12.62 -9.89
C ASP A 99 -5.76 12.95 -9.39
N VAL A 100 -5.34 14.18 -9.67
CA VAL A 100 -4.04 14.73 -9.29
C VAL A 100 -4.11 15.64 -8.06
N SER A 101 -5.26 15.74 -7.40
CA SER A 101 -5.49 16.74 -6.35
C SER A 101 -4.46 16.65 -5.22
N ILE A 102 -4.22 15.43 -4.75
CA ILE A 102 -3.25 15.15 -3.68
C ILE A 102 -1.81 15.35 -4.16
N LEU A 103 -1.54 15.01 -5.42
CA LEU A 103 -0.23 15.22 -6.03
C LEU A 103 0.09 16.72 -6.15
N LYS A 104 -0.90 17.54 -6.56
CA LYS A 104 -0.81 19.01 -6.60
C LYS A 104 -0.47 19.58 -5.23
N ILE A 105 -1.24 19.23 -4.20
CA ILE A 105 -1.01 19.68 -2.81
C ILE A 105 0.42 19.34 -2.37
N THR A 106 0.85 18.10 -2.61
CA THR A 106 2.19 17.67 -2.16
C THR A 106 3.31 18.38 -2.93
N LEU A 107 3.14 18.65 -4.23
CA LEU A 107 4.11 19.42 -5.01
C LEU A 107 4.17 20.90 -4.57
N MET A 108 3.03 21.50 -4.24
CA MET A 108 2.97 22.85 -3.66
C MET A 108 3.73 22.90 -2.32
N ASP A 109 3.57 21.88 -1.47
CA ASP A 109 4.29 21.76 -0.20
C ASP A 109 5.82 21.73 -0.36
N PHE A 110 6.33 21.16 -1.46
CA PHE A 110 7.76 21.20 -1.77
C PHE A 110 8.24 22.61 -2.16
N CYS A 111 7.35 23.46 -2.67
CA CYS A 111 7.66 24.81 -3.15
C CYS A 111 7.39 25.91 -2.11
N LYS A 112 6.76 25.58 -0.97
CA LYS A 112 6.24 26.55 0.02
C LYS A 112 7.25 27.50 0.65
N TYR A 113 8.54 27.17 0.59
CA TYR A 113 9.61 28.01 1.15
C TYR A 113 10.19 29.01 0.13
N ASN A 114 9.62 29.06 -1.08
CA ASN A 114 10.02 30.00 -2.13
C ASN A 114 9.02 31.18 -2.21
N ASN A 115 9.52 32.39 -2.42
CA ASN A 115 8.76 33.65 -2.27
C ASN A 115 7.72 33.97 -3.37
N ASP A 116 7.32 33.02 -4.24
CA ASP A 116 6.46 33.30 -5.41
C ASP A 116 5.42 32.19 -5.66
N GLU A 117 4.42 32.11 -4.78
CA GLU A 117 3.41 31.04 -4.74
C GLU A 117 2.59 30.90 -6.04
N LYS A 118 2.11 32.01 -6.61
CA LYS A 118 1.31 31.99 -7.86
C LYS A 118 2.09 31.40 -9.03
N LYS A 119 3.37 31.73 -9.14
CA LYS A 119 4.25 31.18 -10.19
C LYS A 119 4.40 29.67 -10.05
N TYR A 120 4.51 29.14 -8.83
CA TYR A 120 4.63 27.69 -8.63
C TYR A 120 3.34 26.94 -8.94
N GLU A 121 2.18 27.53 -8.66
CA GLU A 121 0.90 26.92 -9.00
C GLU A 121 0.77 26.68 -10.52
N GLU A 122 1.04 27.69 -11.34
CA GLU A 122 1.00 27.57 -12.81
C GLU A 122 2.01 26.54 -13.33
N ILE A 123 3.21 26.50 -12.74
CA ILE A 123 4.24 25.51 -13.09
C ILE A 123 3.78 24.09 -12.73
N ILE A 124 3.17 23.90 -11.56
CA ILE A 124 2.69 22.60 -11.09
C ILE A 124 1.52 22.13 -11.95
N ASP A 125 0.58 23.00 -12.31
CA ASP A 125 -0.51 22.63 -13.21
C ASP A 125 0.02 22.17 -14.58
N LYS A 126 1.05 22.84 -15.10
CA LYS A 126 1.74 22.40 -16.33
C LYS A 126 2.41 21.02 -16.18
N ILE A 127 3.08 20.77 -15.05
CA ILE A 127 3.69 19.46 -14.73
C ILE A 127 2.63 18.36 -14.74
N LEU A 128 1.50 18.61 -14.07
CA LEU A 128 0.43 17.63 -13.94
C LEU A 128 -0.23 17.33 -15.29
N ILE A 129 -0.49 18.35 -16.12
CA ILE A 129 -1.02 18.15 -17.48
C ILE A 129 -0.06 17.33 -18.34
N GLU A 130 1.24 17.67 -18.37
CA GLU A 130 2.26 16.94 -19.15
C GLU A 130 2.39 15.48 -18.67
N PHE A 131 2.35 15.28 -17.35
CA PHE A 131 2.42 13.95 -16.74
C PHE A 131 1.19 13.08 -17.04
N ILE A 132 -0.01 13.61 -16.90
CA ILE A 132 -1.26 12.86 -17.12
C ILE A 132 -1.45 12.49 -18.60
N ASP A 133 -1.10 13.37 -19.53
CA ASP A 133 -1.10 13.05 -20.95
C ASP A 133 -0.14 11.88 -21.26
N PHE A 134 1.05 11.88 -20.67
CA PHE A 134 1.99 10.77 -20.81
C PHE A 134 1.47 9.49 -20.17
N PHE A 135 0.90 9.56 -18.96
CA PHE A 135 0.34 8.42 -18.24
C PHE A 135 -0.75 7.72 -19.06
N ASN A 136 -1.69 8.50 -19.63
CA ASN A 136 -2.76 8.00 -20.49
C ASN A 136 -2.20 7.26 -21.72
N LYS A 137 -1.18 7.84 -22.39
CA LYS A 137 -0.51 7.18 -23.53
C LYS A 137 0.10 5.84 -23.13
N GLN A 138 0.70 5.75 -21.95
CA GLN A 138 1.26 4.49 -21.45
C GLN A 138 0.17 3.43 -21.16
N LEU A 139 -0.99 3.83 -20.65
CA LEU A 139 -2.13 2.92 -20.49
C LEU A 139 -2.67 2.39 -21.82
N TYR A 140 -2.77 3.26 -22.84
CA TYR A 140 -3.16 2.83 -24.17
C TYR A 140 -2.17 1.82 -24.78
N ILE A 141 -0.87 2.02 -24.56
CA ILE A 141 0.18 1.06 -24.97
C ILE A 141 -0.01 -0.29 -24.26
N LEU A 142 -0.30 -0.29 -22.96
CA LEU A 142 -0.59 -1.51 -22.19
C LEU A 142 -1.78 -2.29 -22.76
N GLU A 143 -2.88 -1.61 -23.09
CA GLU A 143 -4.07 -2.25 -23.67
C GLU A 143 -3.82 -2.82 -25.05
N ASN A 144 -3.05 -2.13 -25.88
CA ASN A 144 -2.66 -2.66 -27.19
C ASN A 144 -1.73 -3.87 -27.04
N TYR A 145 -0.83 -3.86 -26.06
CA TYR A 145 0.01 -5.02 -25.76
C TYR A 145 -0.81 -6.26 -25.37
N LYS A 146 -1.83 -6.10 -24.52
CA LYS A 146 -2.75 -7.18 -24.12
C LYS A 146 -3.45 -7.84 -25.32
N LYS A 147 -3.58 -7.13 -26.44
CA LYS A 147 -4.20 -7.61 -27.70
C LYS A 147 -3.18 -8.06 -28.75
N SER A 148 -1.89 -7.84 -28.51
CA SER A 148 -0.84 -8.09 -29.50
C SER A 148 -0.62 -9.59 -29.73
N SER A 149 -0.31 -9.97 -30.97
CA SER A 149 0.08 -11.33 -31.32
C SER A 149 1.31 -11.80 -30.54
N PHE A 150 2.26 -10.89 -30.30
CA PHE A 150 3.43 -11.16 -29.47
C PHE A 150 3.04 -11.62 -28.06
N TYR A 151 2.19 -10.86 -27.36
CA TYR A 151 1.73 -11.24 -26.02
C TYR A 151 0.96 -12.56 -26.04
N ILE A 152 0.03 -12.73 -26.98
CA ILE A 152 -0.78 -13.95 -27.10
C ILE A 152 0.10 -15.20 -27.27
N ASN A 153 1.19 -15.07 -28.05
CA ASN A 153 2.16 -16.14 -28.27
C ASN A 153 3.08 -16.37 -27.06
N GLN A 154 3.42 -15.31 -26.31
CA GLN A 154 4.39 -15.39 -25.21
C GLN A 154 3.79 -15.59 -23.82
N ARG A 155 2.50 -15.33 -23.60
CA ARG A 155 1.84 -15.37 -22.26
C ARG A 155 1.96 -16.70 -21.51
N SER A 156 2.27 -17.79 -22.21
CA SER A 156 2.51 -19.11 -21.60
C SER A 156 3.97 -19.56 -21.70
N ASN A 157 4.83 -18.76 -22.31
CA ASN A 157 6.23 -19.08 -22.58
C ASN A 157 7.15 -18.45 -21.53
N TYR A 158 6.99 -18.93 -20.31
CA TYR A 158 7.86 -18.59 -19.18
C TYR A 158 8.03 -19.80 -18.28
N LYS A 159 9.07 -19.77 -17.45
CA LYS A 159 9.23 -20.70 -16.34
C LYS A 159 9.66 -19.96 -15.09
N ILE A 160 8.83 -20.02 -14.06
CA ILE A 160 9.21 -19.60 -12.71
C ILE A 160 9.78 -20.80 -11.97
N TYR A 161 10.90 -20.60 -11.30
CA TYR A 161 11.50 -21.56 -10.38
C TYR A 161 12.09 -20.81 -9.20
N LYS A 162 12.37 -21.54 -8.13
CA LYS A 162 12.95 -20.98 -6.92
C LYS A 162 14.08 -21.86 -6.41
N LYS A 163 15.03 -21.23 -5.72
CA LYS A 163 16.12 -21.92 -5.00
C LYS A 163 16.25 -21.36 -3.59
N GLU A 164 16.71 -22.19 -2.68
CA GLU A 164 17.03 -21.73 -1.33
C GLU A 164 18.31 -20.89 -1.35
N VAL A 165 18.29 -19.79 -0.60
CA VAL A 165 19.45 -18.95 -0.35
C VAL A 165 19.51 -18.58 1.12
N ASN A 166 20.68 -18.73 1.72
CA ASN A 166 20.93 -18.32 3.08
C ASN A 166 21.43 -16.89 3.10
N GLN A 167 20.80 -16.03 3.91
CA GLN A 167 21.27 -14.67 4.11
C GLN A 167 21.23 -14.30 5.58
N SER A 168 22.31 -13.67 6.07
CA SER A 168 22.34 -13.11 7.42
C SER A 168 21.55 -11.80 7.47
N ARG A 169 20.75 -11.65 8.52
CA ARG A 169 19.89 -10.48 8.81
C ARG A 169 19.98 -10.20 10.30
N ASN A 170 20.58 -9.07 10.70
CA ASN A 170 20.78 -8.72 12.12
C ASN A 170 21.38 -9.87 12.95
N ASN A 171 22.42 -10.54 12.42
CA ASN A 171 23.07 -11.72 13.02
C ASN A 171 22.22 -13.00 13.09
N ILE A 172 21.02 -13.00 12.51
CA ILE A 172 20.17 -14.18 12.38
C ILE A 172 20.31 -14.71 10.95
N ASN A 173 20.63 -16.00 10.81
CA ASN A 173 20.60 -16.65 9.51
C ASN A 173 19.15 -16.94 9.13
N VAL A 174 18.70 -16.35 8.02
CA VAL A 174 17.36 -16.57 7.48
C VAL A 174 17.49 -17.27 6.14
N ILE A 175 16.71 -18.33 5.97
CA ILE A 175 16.62 -19.07 4.70
C ILE A 175 15.47 -18.48 3.89
N PHE A 176 15.77 -18.10 2.65
CA PHE A 176 14.81 -17.55 1.70
C PHE A 176 14.65 -18.47 0.50
N TYR A 177 13.44 -18.49 -0.08
CA TYR A 177 13.29 -18.85 -1.48
C TYR A 177 13.59 -17.62 -2.34
N LYS A 178 14.60 -17.71 -3.21
CA LYS A 178 14.87 -16.77 -4.29
C LYS A 178 14.16 -17.24 -5.55
N PHE A 179 13.21 -16.48 -6.04
CA PHE A 179 12.54 -16.77 -7.30
C PHE A 179 13.34 -16.25 -8.49
N MET A 180 13.24 -16.97 -9.59
CA MET A 180 13.83 -16.65 -10.89
C MET A 180 12.77 -16.91 -11.95
N ILE A 181 12.74 -16.06 -12.98
CA ILE A 181 11.85 -16.20 -14.13
C ILE A 181 12.69 -16.29 -15.39
N ASN A 182 12.48 -17.34 -16.18
CA ASN A 182 13.05 -17.46 -17.51
C ASN A 182 11.97 -17.06 -18.54
N VAL A 183 12.31 -16.11 -19.41
CA VAL A 183 11.47 -15.61 -20.50
C VAL A 183 12.27 -15.57 -21.81
N ASN A 184 11.58 -15.62 -22.95
CA ASN A 184 12.23 -15.63 -24.27
C ASN A 184 12.43 -14.23 -24.88
N PHE A 185 12.47 -13.19 -24.05
CA PHE A 185 12.72 -11.82 -24.47
C PHE A 185 13.58 -11.07 -23.45
N GLY A 186 14.35 -10.09 -23.93
CA GLY A 186 15.20 -9.27 -23.07
C GLY A 186 14.41 -8.26 -22.23
N ILE A 187 14.93 -7.95 -21.04
CA ILE A 187 14.38 -6.94 -20.13
C ILE A 187 15.35 -5.75 -20.12
N ASN A 188 15.05 -4.73 -20.93
CA ASN A 188 15.95 -3.59 -21.15
C ASN A 188 15.64 -2.41 -20.22
N ASN A 189 15.56 -2.65 -18.91
CA ASN A 189 15.40 -1.61 -17.90
C ASN A 189 16.07 -2.05 -16.59
N GLU A 190 17.11 -1.32 -16.19
CA GLU A 190 17.95 -1.66 -15.03
C GLU A 190 17.15 -1.75 -13.73
N LYS A 191 16.19 -0.83 -13.50
CA LYS A 191 15.33 -0.86 -12.31
C LYS A 191 14.45 -2.12 -12.28
N LEU A 192 13.86 -2.47 -13.43
CA LEU A 192 13.02 -3.65 -13.56
C LEU A 192 13.84 -4.94 -13.39
N GLU A 193 15.02 -5.01 -14.00
CA GLU A 193 15.96 -6.12 -13.85
C GLU A 193 16.37 -6.29 -12.37
N ASN A 194 16.69 -5.19 -11.69
CA ASN A 194 17.03 -5.21 -10.27
C ASN A 194 15.86 -5.73 -9.40
N ILE A 195 14.61 -5.34 -9.69
CA ILE A 195 13.44 -5.88 -8.99
C ILE A 195 13.35 -7.40 -9.19
N ILE A 196 13.40 -7.86 -10.44
CA ILE A 196 13.26 -9.28 -10.79
C ILE A 196 14.34 -10.13 -10.13
N ASN A 197 15.58 -9.62 -10.11
CA ASN A 197 16.72 -10.30 -9.51
C ASN A 197 16.68 -10.38 -7.97
N ASN A 198 15.74 -9.66 -7.32
CA ASN A 198 15.60 -9.56 -5.87
C ASN A 198 14.22 -10.01 -5.35
N ILE A 199 13.50 -10.84 -6.10
CA ILE A 199 12.27 -11.49 -5.62
C ILE A 199 12.65 -12.63 -4.67
N LEU A 200 12.46 -12.36 -3.38
CA LEU A 200 12.83 -13.21 -2.25
C LEU A 200 11.65 -13.31 -1.28
N ILE A 201 11.50 -14.46 -0.64
CA ILE A 201 10.55 -14.65 0.46
C ILE A 201 11.16 -15.58 1.52
N PRO A 202 11.01 -15.28 2.83
CA PRO A 202 11.40 -16.22 3.88
C PRO A 202 10.62 -17.55 3.75
N ILE A 203 11.28 -18.69 4.01
CA ILE A 203 10.66 -20.01 3.84
C ILE A 203 9.41 -20.18 4.71
N ASP A 204 9.43 -19.68 5.94
CA ASP A 204 8.27 -19.75 6.85
C ASP A 204 7.08 -18.93 6.34
N VAL A 205 7.34 -17.75 5.76
CA VAL A 205 6.30 -16.94 5.12
C VAL A 205 5.76 -17.64 3.86
N TYR A 206 6.63 -18.25 3.05
CA TYR A 206 6.18 -19.08 1.91
C TYR A 206 5.29 -20.24 2.36
N ASN A 207 5.67 -20.94 3.43
CA ASN A 207 4.89 -22.06 3.96
C ASN A 207 3.53 -21.59 4.51
N LYS A 208 3.49 -20.44 5.20
CA LYS A 208 2.22 -19.78 5.60
C LYS A 208 1.33 -19.52 4.38
N LEU A 209 1.89 -18.90 3.34
CA LEU A 209 1.15 -18.63 2.09
C LEU A 209 0.63 -19.91 1.44
N LYS A 210 1.46 -20.94 1.38
CA LYS A 210 1.09 -22.25 0.83
C LYS A 210 -0.06 -22.90 1.60
N ASN A 211 -0.07 -22.79 2.93
CA ASN A 211 -1.13 -23.33 3.76
C ASN A 211 -2.45 -22.56 3.61
N ASN A 212 -2.38 -21.25 3.37
CA ASN A 212 -3.55 -20.40 3.18
C ASN A 212 -4.06 -20.38 1.73
N TYR A 213 -3.30 -20.94 0.78
CA TYR A 213 -3.62 -20.85 -0.64
C TYR A 213 -4.79 -21.77 -1.03
N SER A 214 -5.88 -21.18 -1.51
CA SER A 214 -7.09 -21.89 -1.94
C SER A 214 -7.15 -22.16 -3.45
N GLY A 215 -6.17 -21.68 -4.22
CA GLY A 215 -6.11 -21.85 -5.67
C GLY A 215 -5.44 -23.16 -6.15
N ASN A 216 -5.13 -23.24 -7.44
CA ASN A 216 -4.46 -24.41 -8.01
C ASN A 216 -2.98 -24.45 -7.60
N ILE A 217 -2.60 -25.42 -6.76
CA ILE A 217 -1.25 -25.54 -6.19
C ILE A 217 -0.12 -25.56 -7.23
N LYS A 218 -0.40 -25.98 -8.47
CA LYS A 218 0.61 -26.01 -9.55
C LYS A 218 1.06 -24.61 -10.01
N ILE A 219 0.28 -23.57 -9.71
CA ILE A 219 0.56 -22.18 -10.10
C ILE A 219 0.77 -21.26 -8.90
N ILE A 220 0.90 -21.79 -7.68
CA ILE A 220 1.12 -20.97 -6.48
C ILE A 220 2.36 -20.09 -6.58
N ASP A 221 3.43 -20.62 -7.18
CA ASP A 221 4.69 -19.88 -7.35
C ASP A 221 4.51 -18.70 -8.31
N ASP A 222 3.65 -18.83 -9.34
CA ASP A 222 3.30 -17.72 -10.24
C ASP A 222 2.61 -16.59 -9.46
N TYR A 223 1.70 -16.92 -8.56
CA TYR A 223 1.01 -15.96 -7.69
C TYR A 223 1.97 -15.27 -6.72
N ILE A 224 2.75 -16.05 -5.96
CA ILE A 224 3.67 -15.50 -4.95
C ILE A 224 4.70 -14.58 -5.62
N TRP A 225 5.25 -15.00 -6.77
CA TRP A 225 6.15 -14.18 -7.57
C TRP A 225 5.49 -12.86 -7.99
N SER A 226 4.28 -12.93 -8.53
CA SER A 226 3.55 -11.75 -9.03
C SER A 226 3.18 -10.78 -7.90
N ILE A 227 2.78 -11.28 -6.73
CA ILE A 227 2.47 -10.47 -5.55
C ILE A 227 3.72 -9.71 -5.08
N ILE A 228 4.84 -10.41 -4.87
CA ILE A 228 6.10 -9.78 -4.45
C ILE A 228 6.55 -8.76 -5.50
N PHE A 229 6.48 -9.13 -6.78
CA PHE A 229 6.85 -8.26 -7.89
C PHE A 229 6.05 -6.95 -7.88
N ARG A 230 4.71 -7.00 -7.76
CA ARG A 230 3.88 -5.79 -7.72
C ARG A 230 4.19 -4.88 -6.53
N TYR A 231 4.34 -5.44 -5.33
CA TYR A 231 4.68 -4.65 -4.14
C TYR A 231 6.08 -4.02 -4.24
N GLN A 232 7.07 -4.76 -4.76
CA GLN A 232 8.41 -4.21 -5.02
C GLN A 232 8.39 -3.12 -6.10
N LEU A 233 7.62 -3.31 -7.17
CA LEU A 233 7.46 -2.36 -8.27
C LEU A 233 6.83 -1.05 -7.79
N LEU A 234 5.73 -1.13 -7.03
CA LEU A 234 5.09 0.04 -6.40
C LEU A 234 6.01 0.72 -5.38
N SER A 235 7.11 0.07 -4.95
CA SER A 235 8.01 0.56 -3.89
C SER A 235 7.28 0.72 -2.55
N SER A 236 6.35 -0.20 -2.24
CA SER A 236 5.49 -0.16 -1.04
C SER A 236 6.26 -0.29 0.29
N ASN A 237 7.44 -0.91 0.28
CA ASN A 237 8.18 -1.35 1.47
C ASN A 237 8.53 -0.25 2.50
N ASN A 238 8.37 1.03 2.16
CA ASN A 238 8.61 2.17 3.07
C ASN A 238 7.34 2.93 3.47
N HIS A 239 6.16 2.52 2.99
CA HIS A 239 4.91 3.26 3.20
C HIS A 239 4.09 2.72 4.37
N GLN A 240 4.29 1.46 4.75
CA GLN A 240 3.67 0.81 5.90
C GLN A 240 4.64 -0.25 6.43
N LEU A 241 4.72 -0.41 7.75
CA LEU A 241 5.46 -1.51 8.36
C LEU A 241 4.51 -2.41 9.17
N GLY A 242 4.82 -3.70 9.23
CA GLY A 242 4.00 -4.69 9.95
C GLY A 242 4.17 -4.55 11.47
N ILE A 243 3.05 -4.66 12.19
CA ILE A 243 3.06 -4.82 13.65
C ILE A 243 3.62 -6.22 13.96
N LEU A 244 4.36 -6.37 15.06
CA LEU A 244 4.85 -7.67 15.52
C LEU A 244 3.72 -8.72 15.54
N PRO A 245 3.90 -9.92 14.95
CA PRO A 245 2.94 -11.01 15.05
C PRO A 245 2.59 -11.37 16.50
N SER A 246 3.53 -11.20 17.43
CA SER A 246 3.29 -11.43 18.86
C SER A 246 2.23 -10.49 19.46
N ILE A 247 2.17 -9.24 18.99
CA ILE A 247 1.13 -8.28 19.38
C ILE A 247 -0.21 -8.66 18.75
N ILE A 248 -0.23 -9.01 17.46
CA ILE A 248 -1.45 -9.42 16.77
C ILE A 248 -2.05 -10.69 17.43
N ASN A 249 -1.23 -11.68 17.75
CA ASN A 249 -1.66 -12.90 18.43
C ASN A 249 -2.20 -12.64 19.85
N LYS A 250 -1.63 -11.64 20.57
CA LYS A 250 -2.18 -11.21 21.87
C LYS A 250 -3.55 -10.56 21.70
N LEU A 251 -3.72 -9.69 20.72
CA LEU A 251 -5.02 -9.09 20.40
C LEU A 251 -6.05 -10.13 19.97
N GLU A 252 -5.65 -11.16 19.22
CA GLU A 252 -6.52 -12.29 18.85
C GLU A 252 -7.02 -13.00 20.11
N LYS A 253 -6.12 -13.29 21.05
CA LYS A 253 -6.48 -13.95 22.31
C LYS A 253 -7.34 -13.07 23.23
N ASP A 254 -6.96 -11.81 23.44
CA ASP A 254 -7.55 -10.96 24.48
C ASP A 254 -8.80 -10.23 23.99
N TYR A 255 -8.93 -10.00 22.68
CA TYR A 255 -10.00 -9.18 22.08
C TYR A 255 -10.71 -9.85 20.90
N ASN A 256 -10.43 -11.12 20.62
CA ASN A 256 -10.99 -11.86 19.49
C ASN A 256 -10.75 -11.15 18.14
N LEU A 257 -9.58 -10.52 18.01
CA LEU A 257 -9.12 -9.93 16.76
C LEU A 257 -9.00 -11.01 15.69
N ASN A 258 -9.65 -10.82 14.53
CA ASN A 258 -9.63 -11.82 13.45
C ASN A 258 -9.43 -11.23 12.05
N PHE A 259 -9.13 -9.93 11.96
CA PHE A 259 -9.06 -9.21 10.69
C PHE A 259 -8.05 -8.04 10.71
N GLU A 260 -7.26 -7.92 9.63
CA GLU A 260 -6.35 -6.79 9.41
C GLU A 260 -6.86 -5.89 8.27
N CYS A 261 -7.21 -4.64 8.57
CA CYS A 261 -7.76 -3.71 7.58
C CYS A 261 -6.74 -3.28 6.50
N PHE A 262 -5.45 -3.35 6.77
CA PHE A 262 -4.40 -2.98 5.80
C PHE A 262 -3.23 -3.96 5.91
N ALA A 263 -3.18 -4.92 5.00
CA ALA A 263 -2.10 -5.90 4.92
C ALA A 263 -1.85 -6.32 3.45
N SER A 264 -1.06 -7.37 3.31
CA SER A 264 -0.80 -8.13 2.10
C SER A 264 -0.71 -9.61 2.48
N ALA A 265 -0.77 -10.49 1.50
CA ALA A 265 -0.53 -11.92 1.69
C ALA A 265 0.81 -12.16 2.41
N ILE A 266 1.82 -11.34 2.09
CA ILE A 266 3.18 -11.51 2.61
C ILE A 266 3.26 -11.09 4.08
N ASN A 267 2.67 -9.95 4.46
CA ASN A 267 2.81 -9.39 5.80
C ASN A 267 1.66 -9.69 6.78
N SER A 268 0.54 -10.26 6.31
CA SER A 268 -0.58 -10.59 7.19
C SER A 268 -0.16 -11.60 8.27
N THR A 269 -0.64 -11.39 9.49
CA THR A 269 -0.54 -12.37 10.58
C THR A 269 -1.82 -13.23 10.63
N LEU A 270 -2.97 -12.59 10.42
CA LEU A 270 -4.29 -13.23 10.45
C LEU A 270 -4.69 -13.77 9.07
N LYS A 271 -5.68 -14.68 9.08
CA LYS A 271 -6.21 -15.28 7.85
C LYS A 271 -7.01 -14.30 7.00
N ASN A 272 -7.70 -13.35 7.64
CA ASN A 272 -8.53 -12.38 6.94
C ASN A 272 -7.87 -11.01 6.97
N TYR A 273 -7.73 -10.40 5.80
CA TYR A 273 -7.16 -9.08 5.70
C TYR A 273 -7.68 -8.35 4.46
N CYS A 274 -7.54 -7.04 4.43
CA CYS A 274 -7.71 -6.23 3.23
C CYS A 274 -6.35 -5.94 2.58
N SER A 275 -6.29 -5.96 1.25
CA SER A 275 -5.08 -5.69 0.48
C SER A 275 -5.39 -4.96 -0.84
N ILE A 276 -4.35 -4.43 -1.49
CA ILE A 276 -4.52 -3.64 -2.73
C ILE A 276 -4.68 -4.51 -3.98
N TYR A 277 -4.10 -5.71 -4.03
CA TYR A 277 -4.11 -6.57 -5.22
C TYR A 277 -5.03 -7.78 -5.05
N TYR A 278 -6.33 -7.51 -4.88
CA TYR A 278 -7.35 -8.55 -4.69
C TYR A 278 -7.34 -9.64 -5.76
N ASP A 279 -7.08 -9.27 -7.03
CA ASP A 279 -7.03 -10.19 -8.16
C ASP A 279 -6.04 -11.34 -7.95
N LEU A 280 -4.92 -11.07 -7.27
CA LEU A 280 -3.92 -12.08 -6.90
C LEU A 280 -4.12 -12.63 -5.48
N GLU A 281 -4.45 -11.76 -4.53
CA GLU A 281 -4.37 -12.07 -3.10
C GLU A 281 -5.64 -12.70 -2.52
N GLN A 282 -6.76 -12.70 -3.25
CA GLN A 282 -8.01 -13.36 -2.82
C GLN A 282 -7.82 -14.83 -2.46
N TYR A 283 -6.89 -15.51 -3.14
CA TYR A 283 -6.58 -16.92 -2.88
C TYR A 283 -5.79 -17.16 -1.59
N PHE A 284 -5.32 -16.10 -0.92
CA PHE A 284 -4.52 -16.18 0.30
C PHE A 284 -5.22 -15.59 1.53
N GLY A 285 -6.48 -15.14 1.39
CA GLY A 285 -7.27 -14.57 2.47
C GLY A 285 -7.62 -13.07 2.33
N SER A 286 -7.20 -12.43 1.24
CA SER A 286 -7.57 -11.04 0.99
C SER A 286 -9.08 -10.90 0.79
N ASN A 287 -9.65 -9.87 1.41
CA ASN A 287 -11.01 -9.39 1.26
C ASN A 287 -11.07 -8.13 0.37
N GLY A 288 -9.98 -7.85 -0.35
CA GLY A 288 -9.83 -6.71 -1.24
C GLY A 288 -9.60 -5.41 -0.49
N ASN A 289 -9.95 -4.31 -1.14
CA ASN A 289 -9.64 -2.98 -0.64
C ASN A 289 -10.50 -2.60 0.58
N PHE A 290 -9.85 -2.14 1.65
CA PHE A 290 -10.50 -1.64 2.87
C PHE A 290 -11.63 -0.67 2.59
N PHE A 291 -11.42 0.28 1.68
CA PHE A 291 -12.40 1.34 1.39
C PHE A 291 -13.69 0.80 0.76
N ASN A 292 -13.63 -0.39 0.16
CA ASN A 292 -14.77 -1.06 -0.49
C ASN A 292 -15.46 -2.07 0.44
N LYS A 293 -14.87 -2.35 1.61
CA LYS A 293 -15.44 -3.29 2.58
C LYS A 293 -16.35 -2.57 3.56
N THR A 294 -17.48 -3.19 3.87
CA THR A 294 -18.37 -2.77 4.96
C THR A 294 -18.05 -3.61 6.20
N PHE A 295 -17.88 -2.93 7.34
CA PHE A 295 -17.61 -3.58 8.62
C PHE A 295 -18.85 -3.39 9.50
N ILE A 296 -19.46 -4.50 9.91
CA ILE A 296 -20.72 -4.49 10.68
C ILE A 296 -20.48 -4.93 12.13
N GLU A 297 -19.58 -5.89 12.33
CA GLU A 297 -19.23 -6.45 13.65
C GLU A 297 -17.80 -7.00 13.65
N GLY A 298 -17.31 -7.38 14.82
CA GLY A 298 -15.99 -7.99 15.02
C GLY A 298 -14.91 -7.00 15.50
N THR A 299 -13.71 -7.53 15.70
CA THR A 299 -12.53 -6.76 16.13
C THR A 299 -11.51 -6.77 15.02
N HIS A 300 -11.03 -5.60 14.62
CA HIS A 300 -10.15 -5.39 13.45
C HIS A 300 -8.92 -4.54 13.82
N THR A 301 -7.79 -4.70 13.13
CA THR A 301 -6.68 -3.74 13.22
C THR A 301 -6.68 -2.77 12.05
N PHE A 302 -6.36 -1.51 12.31
CA PHE A 302 -6.21 -0.46 11.32
C PHE A 302 -4.78 0.11 11.41
N ASN A 303 -3.89 -0.42 10.57
CA ASN A 303 -2.50 0.05 10.42
C ASN A 303 -2.30 0.51 8.97
N PRO A 304 -2.86 1.65 8.55
CA PRO A 304 -2.79 2.09 7.16
C PRO A 304 -1.37 2.50 6.76
N PRO A 305 -1.08 2.61 5.45
CA PRO A 305 0.07 3.37 4.99
C PRO A 305 0.12 4.76 5.63
N TYR A 306 1.31 5.23 5.99
CA TYR A 306 1.52 6.51 6.67
C TYR A 306 1.38 7.66 5.68
N GLN A 307 0.13 7.93 5.32
CA GLN A 307 -0.30 9.01 4.46
C GLN A 307 -1.51 9.66 5.11
N LYS A 308 -1.43 10.97 5.36
CA LYS A 308 -2.46 11.71 6.09
C LYS A 308 -3.85 11.44 5.52
N ASN A 309 -4.03 11.57 4.21
CA ASN A 309 -5.32 11.41 3.57
C ASN A 309 -5.90 9.99 3.73
N ILE A 310 -5.07 8.93 3.64
CA ILE A 310 -5.52 7.54 3.85
C ILE A 310 -5.96 7.34 5.30
N ILE A 311 -5.21 7.88 6.26
CA ILE A 311 -5.55 7.81 7.69
C ILE A 311 -6.88 8.55 7.96
N ASP A 312 -7.02 9.77 7.45
CA ASP A 312 -8.19 10.62 7.65
C ASP A 312 -9.46 9.98 7.05
N LEU A 313 -9.38 9.53 5.79
CA LEU A 313 -10.49 8.84 5.11
C LEU A 313 -10.81 7.51 5.79
N GLY A 314 -9.77 6.77 6.17
CA GLY A 314 -9.94 5.47 6.82
C GLY A 314 -10.64 5.60 8.17
N TYR A 315 -10.26 6.59 8.99
CA TYR A 315 -10.94 6.85 10.25
C TYR A 315 -12.38 7.35 10.05
N LYS A 316 -12.65 8.25 9.09
CA LYS A 316 -14.03 8.68 8.78
C LYS A 316 -14.93 7.48 8.46
N LYS A 317 -14.43 6.51 7.67
CA LYS A 317 -15.14 5.26 7.37
C LYS A 317 -15.34 4.38 8.62
N ILE A 318 -14.32 4.26 9.48
CA ILE A 318 -14.43 3.55 10.77
C ILE A 318 -15.51 4.18 11.65
N ALA A 319 -15.49 5.51 11.82
CA ALA A 319 -16.45 6.22 12.64
C ALA A 319 -17.88 6.05 12.13
N TYR A 320 -18.08 6.10 10.80
CA TYR A 320 -19.36 5.78 10.17
C TYR A 320 -19.83 4.35 10.49
N HIS A 321 -18.98 3.35 10.31
CA HIS A 321 -19.32 1.96 10.60
C HIS A 321 -19.59 1.69 12.09
N LEU A 322 -18.83 2.31 13.00
CA LEU A 322 -19.08 2.23 14.43
C LEU A 322 -20.45 2.79 14.79
N ASN A 323 -20.86 3.89 14.15
CA ASN A 323 -22.20 4.44 14.33
C ASN A 323 -23.31 3.51 13.84
N ILE A 324 -23.14 2.94 12.64
CA ILE A 324 -24.08 1.95 12.12
C ILE A 324 -24.15 0.72 13.04
N ALA A 325 -23.00 0.21 13.49
CA ALA A 325 -22.95 -0.93 14.39
C ALA A 325 -23.67 -0.62 15.72
N PHE A 326 -23.41 0.53 16.33
CA PHE A 326 -24.07 0.98 17.55
C PHE A 326 -25.59 1.06 17.38
N GLN A 327 -26.08 1.72 16.32
CA GLN A 327 -27.52 1.84 16.03
C GLN A 327 -28.21 0.48 15.82
N ASN A 328 -27.46 -0.53 15.37
CA ASN A 328 -27.98 -1.88 15.10
C ASN A 328 -27.64 -2.89 16.22
N ASN A 329 -27.21 -2.42 17.40
CA ASN A 329 -26.81 -3.27 18.54
C ASN A 329 -25.74 -4.32 18.17
N LYS A 330 -24.82 -3.95 17.27
CA LYS A 330 -23.67 -4.75 16.84
C LYS A 330 -22.40 -4.29 17.55
N LYS A 331 -21.52 -5.27 17.82
CA LYS A 331 -20.24 -5.07 18.49
C LYS A 331 -19.14 -4.97 17.44
N LEU A 332 -18.61 -3.76 17.27
CA LEU A 332 -17.57 -3.46 16.30
C LEU A 332 -16.44 -2.68 16.97
N SER A 333 -15.21 -3.12 16.73
CA SER A 333 -14.02 -2.56 17.38
C SER A 333 -12.86 -2.46 16.42
N PHE A 334 -12.06 -1.39 16.55
CA PHE A 334 -10.84 -1.20 15.78
C PHE A 334 -9.68 -0.81 16.69
N PHE A 335 -8.56 -1.52 16.53
CA PHE A 335 -7.26 -1.13 17.07
C PHE A 335 -6.47 -0.38 16.00
N LEU A 336 -6.31 0.94 16.18
CA LEU A 336 -5.60 1.80 15.26
C LEU A 336 -4.13 1.88 15.65
N THR A 337 -3.25 1.74 14.66
CA THR A 337 -1.80 1.97 14.78
C THR A 337 -1.41 3.04 13.78
N ILE A 338 -1.26 4.29 14.27
CA ILE A 338 -1.04 5.47 13.42
C ILE A 338 0.11 6.31 14.00
N PRO A 339 0.86 7.05 13.17
CA PRO A 339 2.01 7.81 13.64
C PRO A 339 1.60 9.02 14.49
N VAL A 340 2.47 9.37 15.45
CA VAL A 340 2.35 10.59 16.26
C VAL A 340 2.86 11.77 15.45
N TRP A 341 1.95 12.40 14.71
CA TRP A 341 2.24 13.55 13.84
C TRP A 341 1.66 14.85 14.35
N ASP A 342 0.64 14.81 15.21
CA ASP A 342 0.07 16.01 15.84
C ASP A 342 1.02 16.63 16.87
N LYS A 343 0.87 17.93 17.11
CA LYS A 343 1.72 18.70 18.03
C LYS A 343 1.56 18.26 19.49
N GLU A 344 0.38 17.80 19.90
CA GLU A 344 0.10 17.42 21.29
C GLU A 344 0.85 16.13 21.65
N GLY A 345 0.71 15.07 20.86
CA GLY A 345 1.43 13.82 21.05
C GLY A 345 2.95 13.98 21.00
N GLN A 346 3.43 14.85 20.09
CA GLN A 346 4.84 15.18 20.02
C GLN A 346 5.36 15.81 21.31
N LYS A 347 4.58 16.70 21.94
CA LYS A 347 4.91 17.28 23.26
C LYS A 347 4.89 16.23 24.36
N ILE A 348 3.88 15.36 24.39
CA ILE A 348 3.74 14.31 25.42
C ILE A 348 4.96 13.38 25.42
N ILE A 349 5.46 13.00 24.23
CA ILE A 349 6.62 12.10 24.11
C ILE A 349 7.95 12.84 24.01
N ASN A 350 7.97 14.15 24.31
CA ASN A 350 9.13 15.02 24.28
C ASN A 350 9.95 14.89 22.98
N CYS A 351 9.27 14.81 21.83
CA CYS A 351 9.92 14.75 20.53
C CYS A 351 9.63 16.01 19.72
N ASN A 352 10.68 16.62 19.18
CA ASN A 352 10.56 17.70 18.21
C ASN A 352 10.78 17.13 16.82
N ASN A 353 9.69 16.78 16.11
CA ASN A 353 9.84 16.42 14.71
C ASN A 353 10.27 17.65 13.91
N LYS A 354 11.30 17.50 13.07
CA LYS A 354 11.70 18.53 12.11
C LYS A 354 10.70 18.69 10.95
N ILE A 355 9.64 17.89 10.92
CA ILE A 355 8.67 17.83 9.83
C ILE A 355 7.34 18.29 10.39
N ASP A 356 6.83 19.37 9.81
CA ASP A 356 5.47 19.82 10.06
C ASP A 356 4.51 18.97 9.22
N TYR A 357 3.71 18.16 9.89
CA TYR A 357 2.66 17.32 9.29
C TYR A 357 1.29 18.03 9.30
N GLY A 358 1.26 19.32 9.62
CA GLY A 358 0.05 20.08 9.90
C GLY A 358 -0.57 19.69 11.24
N ASP A 359 -1.80 20.09 11.47
CA ASP A 359 -2.46 19.89 12.77
C ASP A 359 -2.92 18.43 12.99
N PHE A 360 -2.87 17.58 11.95
CA PHE A 360 -3.21 16.15 12.00
C PHE A 360 -4.50 15.86 12.82
N GLU A 361 -5.56 16.62 12.49
CA GLU A 361 -6.83 16.75 13.22
C GLU A 361 -7.56 15.42 13.48
N VAL A 362 -7.21 14.36 12.74
CA VAL A 362 -7.77 13.02 12.94
C VAL A 362 -7.61 12.52 14.38
N ILE A 363 -6.51 12.89 15.07
CA ILE A 363 -6.31 12.51 16.48
C ILE A 363 -7.36 13.16 17.38
N ASP A 364 -7.67 14.44 17.16
CA ASP A 364 -8.71 15.14 17.91
C ASP A 364 -10.10 14.57 17.63
N LEU A 365 -10.37 14.25 16.35
CA LEU A 365 -11.62 13.59 15.95
C LEU A 365 -11.78 12.20 16.59
N ILE A 366 -10.67 11.47 16.76
CA ILE A 366 -10.65 10.19 17.46
C ILE A 366 -10.95 10.38 18.95
N LYS A 367 -10.20 11.25 19.64
CA LYS A 367 -10.35 11.49 21.09
C LYS A 367 -11.75 12.00 21.46
N LYS A 368 -12.38 12.82 20.60
CA LYS A 368 -13.72 13.39 20.82
C LYS A 368 -14.87 12.43 20.46
N SER A 369 -14.56 11.30 19.82
CA SER A 369 -15.57 10.33 19.38
C SER A 369 -16.24 9.65 20.58
N PRO A 370 -17.58 9.43 20.56
CA PRO A 370 -18.25 8.64 21.60
C PRO A 370 -17.79 7.17 21.63
N TYR A 371 -17.11 6.72 20.57
CA TYR A 371 -16.57 5.36 20.45
C TYR A 371 -15.14 5.23 20.98
N PHE A 372 -14.49 6.31 21.42
CA PHE A 372 -13.14 6.25 21.97
C PHE A 372 -13.11 5.45 23.28
N LYS A 373 -12.17 4.50 23.40
CA LYS A 373 -12.01 3.65 24.60
C LYS A 373 -10.68 3.82 25.30
N GLY A 374 -9.63 4.22 24.58
CA GLY A 374 -8.32 4.43 25.16
C GLY A 374 -7.25 4.56 24.08
N LEU A 375 -6.11 5.11 24.50
CA LEU A 375 -4.94 5.34 23.66
C LEU A 375 -3.69 5.14 24.50
N ARG A 376 -2.67 4.56 23.88
CA ARG A 376 -1.30 4.49 24.39
C ARG A 376 -0.38 5.14 23.36
N ILE A 377 0.49 6.04 23.82
CA ILE A 377 1.58 6.58 23.02
C ILE A 377 2.81 5.69 23.28
N ILE A 378 3.45 5.23 22.21
CA ILE A 378 4.61 4.34 22.28
C ILE A 378 5.77 5.01 21.54
N SER A 379 6.92 5.09 22.19
CA SER A 379 8.12 5.66 21.58
C SER A 379 8.64 4.78 20.46
N LYS A 380 9.30 5.38 19.47
CA LYS A 380 9.93 4.62 18.37
C LYS A 380 11.01 3.67 18.87
N GLU A 381 11.58 3.94 20.05
CA GLU A 381 12.53 3.08 20.75
C GLU A 381 11.88 1.87 21.43
N GLU A 382 10.57 1.89 21.64
CA GLU A 382 9.79 0.84 22.33
C GLU A 382 8.78 0.15 21.41
N PHE A 383 8.81 0.47 20.11
CA PHE A 383 7.95 -0.14 19.10
C PHE A 383 8.78 -0.78 17.99
N THR A 384 8.78 -2.11 17.94
CA THR A 384 9.43 -2.86 16.86
C THR A 384 8.44 -3.05 15.72
N TYR A 385 8.81 -2.56 14.53
CA TYR A 385 8.11 -2.88 13.29
C TYR A 385 8.88 -3.93 12.49
N ILE A 386 8.17 -4.79 11.75
CA ILE A 386 8.76 -5.83 10.91
C ILE A 386 8.58 -5.51 9.42
N ASP A 387 9.67 -5.64 8.67
CA ASP A 387 9.66 -5.83 7.23
C ASP A 387 9.63 -7.32 6.92
N HIS A 388 8.43 -7.84 6.60
CA HIS A 388 8.20 -9.27 6.37
C HIS A 388 8.91 -9.79 5.10
N ASN A 389 9.20 -8.91 4.13
CA ASN A 389 9.87 -9.31 2.89
C ASN A 389 11.32 -9.74 3.16
N PHE A 390 11.97 -9.10 4.12
CA PHE A 390 13.39 -9.31 4.41
C PHE A 390 13.70 -9.84 5.81
N LYS A 391 12.67 -10.10 6.63
CA LYS A 391 12.80 -10.40 8.07
C LYS A 391 13.71 -9.39 8.79
N LEU A 392 13.43 -8.11 8.57
CA LEU A 392 14.19 -7.04 9.21
C LEU A 392 13.34 -6.36 10.26
N LEU A 393 13.85 -6.33 11.50
CA LEU A 393 13.35 -5.44 12.55
C LEU A 393 13.76 -4.01 12.18
N LYS A 394 12.81 -3.08 12.20
CA LYS A 394 12.99 -1.70 11.71
C LYS A 394 13.21 -0.66 12.81
N ASN A 395 13.75 -1.05 13.96
CA ASN A 395 13.84 -0.28 15.23
C ASN A 395 14.51 1.11 15.15
N LYS A 396 15.15 1.48 14.02
CA LYS A 396 15.88 2.76 13.85
C LYS A 396 15.21 3.78 12.92
N THR A 397 14.20 3.40 12.15
CA THR A 397 13.60 4.24 11.07
C THR A 397 12.15 4.64 11.33
N ILE A 398 11.68 4.49 12.56
CA ILE A 398 10.27 4.49 12.93
C ILE A 398 9.83 5.84 13.52
N GLN A 399 8.55 6.14 13.34
CA GLN A 399 7.85 7.25 14.00
C GLN A 399 7.30 6.78 15.35
N ASN A 400 7.23 7.68 16.33
CA ASN A 400 6.44 7.43 17.53
C ASN A 400 5.01 7.04 17.11
N THR A 401 4.39 6.13 17.85
CA THR A 401 3.17 5.44 17.41
C THR A 401 2.06 5.64 18.43
N TYR A 402 0.87 6.01 17.95
CA TYR A 402 -0.36 5.85 18.69
C TYR A 402 -0.91 4.45 18.49
N PHE A 403 -1.25 3.81 19.60
CA PHE A 403 -2.05 2.60 19.62
C PHE A 403 -3.39 2.91 20.29
N ILE A 404 -4.48 2.88 19.53
CA ILE A 404 -5.79 3.43 19.94
C ILE A 404 -6.86 2.36 19.81
N LEU A 405 -7.78 2.29 20.77
CA LEU A 405 -9.01 1.50 20.65
C LEU A 405 -10.21 2.43 20.48
N VAL A 406 -10.97 2.19 19.42
CA VAL A 406 -12.33 2.71 19.23
C VAL A 406 -13.30 1.53 19.10
N SER A 407 -14.46 1.62 19.75
CA SER A 407 -15.42 0.52 19.79
C SER A 407 -16.86 0.99 20.04
N SER A 408 -17.82 0.35 19.36
CA SER A 408 -19.25 0.45 19.69
C SER A 408 -19.63 -0.42 20.90
N ASP A 409 -18.73 -1.30 21.34
CA ASP A 409 -18.92 -2.19 22.48
C ASP A 409 -18.27 -1.62 23.76
N SER A 410 -18.57 -2.26 24.88
CA SER A 410 -18.07 -2.00 26.23
C SER A 410 -16.70 -2.66 26.50
N ILE A 411 -15.79 -2.60 25.53
CA ILE A 411 -14.45 -3.20 25.63
C ILE A 411 -13.50 -2.29 26.42
N CYS A 412 -12.74 -2.88 27.35
CA CYS A 412 -11.73 -2.21 28.15
C CYS A 412 -10.36 -2.16 27.45
N PHE A 413 -9.72 -0.98 27.45
CA PHE A 413 -8.39 -0.78 26.85
C PHE A 413 -7.23 -1.23 27.76
N ASP A 414 -7.45 -1.40 29.07
CA ASP A 414 -6.36 -1.52 30.05
C ASP A 414 -5.42 -2.70 29.81
N THR A 415 -5.91 -3.82 29.26
CA THR A 415 -5.07 -4.98 28.93
C THR A 415 -3.94 -4.60 27.97
N VAL A 416 -4.17 -3.67 27.04
CA VAL A 416 -3.16 -3.20 26.08
C VAL A 416 -1.97 -2.51 26.77
N ASN A 417 -2.18 -1.90 27.94
CA ASN A 417 -1.09 -1.27 28.69
C ASN A 417 -0.07 -2.29 29.19
N THR A 418 -0.45 -3.57 29.29
CA THR A 418 0.45 -4.67 29.67
C THR A 418 1.26 -5.23 28.50
N TYR A 419 0.99 -4.80 27.26
CA TYR A 419 1.67 -5.34 26.09
C TYR A 419 3.08 -4.76 25.97
N ASN A 420 4.04 -5.63 25.66
CA ASN A 420 5.38 -5.24 25.23
C ASN A 420 5.44 -5.22 23.69
N PHE A 421 5.61 -4.02 23.12
CA PHE A 421 5.69 -3.76 21.68
C PHE A 421 7.13 -3.78 21.14
N TYR A 422 8.12 -4.02 22.00
CA TYR A 422 9.53 -4.06 21.64
C TYR A 422 10.08 -5.49 21.63
N GLU A 423 10.95 -5.73 20.66
CA GLU A 423 11.76 -6.94 20.50
C GLU A 423 13.22 -6.57 20.20
#